data_AF-A0A933THZ2-F1
#
_entry.id   AF-A0A933THZ2-F1
#
_cell.length_a   1.000
_cell.length_b   1.000
_cell.length_c   1.000
_cell.angle_alpha   90.00
_cell.angle_beta   90.00
_cell.angle_gamma   90.00
#
_symmetry.space_group_name_H-M   'P 1'
#
loop_
_entity.id
_entity.type
_entity.pdbx_description
1 polymer ?
#
loop_
_entity_poly.entity_id
_entity_poly.type
_entity_poly.pdbx_seq_one_letter_code
_entity_poly.pdbx_strand_id
1 'polypeptide(L)'
;REMSFEQDGKKLRIFFMALDPPAGAPLPQDVRERFFPEPGRVNIDTIFADEAGAGIGDTLSVRGHDLTVARISSGGNAALTQFAFLNAADARAIFGIAGVVNFYLLATVPGADVPAVETAATQAIPRTEAHTSEEFAGQIADSVEKGFLPVVSVLVGLGIVVGGAVIGLTTYTATIEKARDYGVLKALGASGIYLYRIVITQSLIVGVAGSLLGMIASAIAANLIKRRIPEFLTDLRWTDAGWVFLGALAMSVLASYVPVRRINSIDPAMVFRA
;
A
#
# COMPACT_ATOMS: atom_id res chain seq x y z
N ARG A 1 13.45 -6.20 19.53
CA ARG A 1 14.66 -6.86 18.96
C ARG A 1 14.20 -7.81 17.86
N GLU A 2 14.94 -7.95 16.77
CA GLU A 2 14.62 -8.91 15.71
C GLU A 2 15.17 -10.30 16.04
N MET A 3 14.40 -11.33 15.72
CA MET A 3 14.77 -12.75 15.82
C MET A 3 14.31 -13.50 14.58
N SER A 4 15.04 -14.57 14.24
CA SER A 4 14.63 -15.49 13.18
C SER A 4 14.40 -16.89 13.72
N PHE A 5 13.25 -17.45 13.40
CA PHE A 5 12.87 -18.84 13.68
C PHE A 5 12.96 -19.65 12.40
N GLU A 6 13.26 -20.94 12.50
CA GLU A 6 13.27 -21.85 11.36
C GLU A 6 12.16 -22.88 11.55
N GLN A 7 11.15 -22.85 10.69
CA GLN A 7 9.98 -23.74 10.73
C GLN A 7 9.77 -24.28 9.31
N ASP A 8 9.68 -25.61 9.14
CA ASP A 8 9.51 -26.28 7.85
C ASP A 8 10.47 -25.81 6.73
N GLY A 9 11.73 -25.53 7.10
CA GLY A 9 12.76 -25.03 6.17
C GLY A 9 12.59 -23.57 5.72
N LYS A 10 11.66 -22.82 6.34
CA LYS A 10 11.48 -21.37 6.14
C LYS A 10 12.01 -20.60 7.34
N LYS A 11 12.72 -19.51 7.06
CA LYS A 11 13.22 -18.58 8.06
C LYS A 11 12.18 -17.49 8.33
N LEU A 12 11.43 -17.62 9.41
CA LEU A 12 10.44 -16.64 9.87
C LEU A 12 11.14 -15.54 10.66
N ARG A 13 10.92 -14.26 10.34
CA ARG A 13 11.55 -13.13 11.04
C ARG A 13 10.48 -12.39 11.82
N ILE A 14 10.69 -12.24 13.12
CA ILE A 14 9.75 -11.55 14.01
C ILE A 14 10.47 -10.56 14.92
N PHE A 15 9.84 -9.41 15.12
CA PHE A 15 10.27 -8.39 16.04
C PHE A 15 9.54 -8.54 17.35
N PHE A 16 10.30 -8.71 18.43
CA PHE A 16 9.74 -8.68 19.77
C PHE A 16 9.63 -7.24 20.26
N MET A 17 8.40 -6.85 20.58
CA MET A 17 8.06 -5.62 21.27
C MET A 17 7.67 -5.97 22.70
N ALA A 18 8.32 -5.35 23.66
CA ALA A 18 8.05 -5.57 25.07
C ALA A 18 7.40 -4.32 25.64
N LEU A 19 6.23 -4.48 26.26
CA LEU A 19 5.45 -3.37 26.78
C LEU A 19 5.19 -3.62 28.26
N ASP A 20 5.47 -2.61 29.09
CA ASP A 20 5.04 -2.60 30.48
C ASP A 20 3.63 -1.99 30.52
N PRO A 21 2.63 -2.68 31.11
CA PRO A 21 1.30 -2.10 31.27
C PRO A 21 1.39 -0.86 32.19
N PRO A 22 0.86 0.29 31.78
CA PRO A 22 0.90 1.47 32.63
C PRO A 22 0.02 1.23 33.87
N ALA A 23 0.60 1.33 35.06
CA ALA A 23 -0.10 1.08 36.31
C ALA A 23 -1.30 2.02 36.44
N GLY A 24 -2.52 1.47 36.42
CA GLY A 24 -3.76 2.23 36.58
C GLY A 24 -4.22 3.00 35.33
N ALA A 25 -3.59 2.84 34.16
CA ALA A 25 -4.07 3.52 32.96
C ALA A 25 -5.40 2.95 32.46
N PRO A 26 -6.36 3.82 32.09
CA PRO A 26 -7.65 3.43 31.53
C PRO A 26 -7.50 3.04 30.06
N LEU A 27 -6.75 1.96 29.80
CA LEU A 27 -6.68 1.37 28.46
C LEU A 27 -7.96 0.58 28.19
N PRO A 28 -8.54 0.70 26.98
CA PRO A 28 -9.56 -0.22 26.51
C PRO A 28 -9.14 -1.69 26.69
N GLN A 29 -10.08 -2.54 27.08
CA GLN A 29 -9.79 -3.94 27.43
C GLN A 29 -9.18 -4.71 26.25
N ASP A 30 -9.63 -4.44 25.03
CA ASP A 30 -9.12 -5.03 23.80
C ASP A 30 -7.64 -4.66 23.57
N VAL A 31 -7.26 -3.40 23.78
CA VAL A 31 -5.88 -2.93 23.67
C VAL A 31 -5.01 -3.62 24.72
N ARG A 32 -5.50 -3.72 25.95
CA ARG A 32 -4.79 -4.39 27.05
C ARG A 32 -4.51 -5.85 26.73
N GLU A 33 -5.55 -6.61 26.40
CA GLU A 33 -5.43 -8.05 26.12
C GLU A 33 -4.58 -8.34 24.88
N ARG A 34 -4.53 -7.40 23.92
CA ARG A 34 -3.82 -7.56 22.67
C ARG A 34 -2.34 -7.26 22.77
N PHE A 35 -1.94 -6.21 23.47
CA PHE A 35 -0.56 -5.72 23.46
C PHE A 35 0.21 -5.99 24.77
N PHE A 36 -0.48 -6.35 25.86
CA PHE A 36 0.11 -6.49 27.20
C PHE A 36 -0.13 -7.90 27.78
N PRO A 37 0.64 -8.92 27.34
CA PRO A 37 0.53 -10.25 27.92
C PRO A 37 1.09 -10.31 29.35
N GLU A 38 0.57 -11.26 30.13
CA GLU A 38 1.12 -11.60 31.46
C GLU A 38 2.53 -12.21 31.35
N PRO A 39 3.33 -12.23 32.44
CA PRO A 39 4.63 -12.89 32.43
C PRO A 39 4.55 -14.37 32.02
N GLY A 40 5.53 -14.82 31.24
CA GLY A 40 5.60 -16.16 30.64
C GLY A 40 4.67 -16.36 29.43
N ARG A 41 4.01 -15.30 28.96
CA ARG A 41 3.07 -15.35 27.84
C ARG A 41 3.50 -14.45 26.68
N VAL A 42 3.09 -14.83 25.46
CA VAL A 42 3.35 -14.08 24.24
C VAL A 42 2.06 -13.88 23.44
N ASN A 43 1.86 -12.68 22.92
CA ASN A 43 0.81 -12.39 21.94
C ASN A 43 1.44 -12.26 20.55
N ILE A 44 0.87 -12.94 19.57
CA ILE A 44 1.39 -12.99 18.20
C ILE A 44 0.33 -12.55 17.18
N ASP A 45 0.77 -12.14 16.00
CA ASP A 45 -0.14 -11.85 14.89
C ASP A 45 -0.65 -13.14 14.24
N THR A 46 -1.88 -13.10 13.73
CA THR A 46 -2.49 -14.17 12.89
C THR A 46 -1.55 -14.71 11.82
N ILE A 47 -0.81 -13.83 11.14
CA ILE A 47 0.07 -14.22 10.03
C ILE A 47 1.23 -15.10 10.54
N PHE A 48 1.88 -14.69 11.63
CA PHE A 48 2.99 -15.47 12.20
C PHE A 48 2.48 -16.79 12.80
N ALA A 49 1.30 -16.77 13.44
CA ALA A 49 0.69 -17.98 13.98
C ALA A 49 0.44 -19.03 12.89
N ASP A 50 -0.13 -18.62 11.75
CA ASP A 50 -0.39 -19.51 10.61
C ASP A 50 0.91 -20.04 10.00
N GLU A 51 1.95 -19.20 9.87
CA GLU A 51 3.24 -19.59 9.30
C GLU A 51 4.07 -20.48 10.23
N ALA A 52 4.00 -20.24 11.54
CA ALA A 52 4.69 -21.04 12.56
C ALA A 52 3.90 -22.31 12.94
N GLY A 53 2.64 -22.43 12.53
CA GLY A 53 1.74 -23.50 12.96
C GLY A 53 1.41 -23.44 14.45
N ALA A 54 1.42 -22.25 15.05
CA ALA A 54 1.25 -22.03 16.48
C ALA A 54 -0.20 -21.64 16.83
N GLY A 55 -0.81 -22.38 17.75
CA GLY A 55 -2.14 -22.11 18.30
C GLY A 55 -2.09 -21.40 19.66
N ILE A 56 -3.26 -20.94 20.12
CA ILE A 56 -3.41 -20.42 21.50
C ILE A 56 -3.20 -21.59 22.48
N GLY A 57 -2.34 -21.37 23.47
CA GLY A 57 -1.95 -22.38 24.46
C GLY A 57 -0.67 -23.14 24.10
N ASP A 58 -0.19 -23.04 22.86
CA ASP A 58 1.07 -23.66 22.47
C ASP A 58 2.27 -22.95 23.09
N THR A 59 3.38 -23.66 23.18
CA THR A 59 4.62 -23.14 23.75
C THR A 59 5.59 -22.76 22.65
N LEU A 60 6.02 -21.50 22.62
CA LEU A 60 7.05 -20.98 21.74
C LEU A 60 8.35 -20.81 22.52
N SER A 61 9.40 -21.51 22.12
CA SER A 61 10.72 -21.37 22.76
C SER A 61 11.52 -20.24 22.11
N VAL A 62 11.87 -19.22 22.90
CA VAL A 62 12.54 -18.00 22.47
C VAL A 62 13.87 -17.89 23.24
N ARG A 63 14.99 -18.16 22.56
CA ARG A 63 16.35 -18.21 23.15
C ARG A 63 16.45 -19.12 24.38
N GLY A 64 15.75 -20.25 24.39
CA GLY A 64 15.74 -21.20 25.51
C GLY A 64 14.81 -20.84 26.66
N HIS A 65 13.96 -19.83 26.49
CA HIS A 65 12.84 -19.54 27.38
C HIS A 65 11.53 -19.93 26.71
N ASP A 66 10.71 -20.68 27.43
CA ASP A 66 9.42 -21.15 26.94
C ASP A 66 8.32 -20.15 27.27
N LEU A 67 7.62 -19.68 26.24
CA LEU A 67 6.53 -18.72 26.34
C LEU A 67 5.24 -19.34 25.83
N THR A 68 4.15 -19.20 26.58
CA THR A 68 2.84 -19.70 26.15
C THR A 68 2.13 -18.68 25.25
N VAL A 69 1.65 -19.10 24.09
CA VAL A 69 0.86 -18.26 23.19
C VAL A 69 -0.48 -17.94 23.85
N ALA A 70 -0.68 -16.69 24.24
CA ALA A 70 -1.86 -16.27 24.97
C ALA A 70 -2.98 -15.76 24.08
N ARG A 71 -2.61 -15.11 22.99
CA ARG A 71 -3.55 -14.54 22.03
C ARG A 71 -2.93 -14.48 20.65
N ILE A 72 -3.80 -14.68 19.66
CA ILE A 72 -3.54 -14.46 18.25
C ILE A 72 -4.49 -13.34 17.80
N SER A 73 -3.96 -12.27 17.20
CA SER A 73 -4.77 -11.11 16.79
C SER A 73 -4.25 -10.48 15.50
N SER A 74 -5.10 -9.89 14.67
CA SER A 74 -4.71 -9.34 13.36
C SER A 74 -4.46 -7.84 13.39
N GLY A 75 -3.32 -7.38 12.85
CA GLY A 75 -2.95 -5.97 12.70
C GLY A 75 -1.92 -5.50 13.72
N GLY A 76 -1.16 -6.44 14.31
CA GLY A 76 0.04 -6.12 15.08
C GLY A 76 1.25 -5.85 14.18
N ASN A 77 1.18 -6.27 12.92
CA ASN A 77 2.24 -6.16 11.92
C ASN A 77 2.26 -4.78 11.23
N ALA A 78 3.44 -4.34 10.81
CA ALA A 78 3.63 -3.11 10.04
C ALA A 78 4.36 -3.41 8.73
N ALA A 79 3.67 -3.24 7.60
CA ALA A 79 4.16 -3.65 6.28
C ALA A 79 4.67 -5.11 6.31
N LEU A 80 5.92 -5.37 5.91
CA LEU A 80 6.55 -6.69 5.94
C LEU A 80 7.15 -7.07 7.31
N THR A 81 6.89 -6.28 8.35
CA THR A 81 7.48 -6.49 9.67
C THR A 81 6.46 -7.17 10.59
N GLN A 82 6.76 -8.40 10.98
CA GLN A 82 5.96 -9.14 11.95
C GLN A 82 6.34 -8.76 13.38
N PHE A 83 5.33 -8.57 14.25
CA PHE A 83 5.55 -8.28 15.67
C PHE A 83 4.96 -9.36 16.59
N ALA A 84 5.72 -9.70 17.63
CA ALA A 84 5.24 -10.41 18.81
C ALA A 84 5.35 -9.49 20.03
N PHE A 85 4.34 -9.54 20.88
CA PHE A 85 4.29 -8.74 22.11
C PHE A 85 4.63 -9.62 23.30
N LEU A 86 5.51 -9.10 24.15
CA LEU A 86 6.00 -9.75 25.36
C LEU A 86 5.78 -8.87 26.58
N ASN A 87 5.76 -9.50 27.75
CA ASN A 87 5.95 -8.77 28.99
C ASN A 87 7.39 -8.22 29.07
N ALA A 88 7.57 -7.02 29.63
CA ALA A 88 8.90 -6.43 29.73
C ALA A 88 9.85 -7.22 30.64
N ALA A 89 9.35 -7.88 31.69
CA ALA A 89 10.17 -8.73 32.55
C ALA A 89 10.77 -9.90 31.78
N ASP A 90 9.96 -10.57 30.95
CA ASP A 90 10.40 -11.68 30.10
C ASP A 90 11.39 -11.19 29.05
N ALA A 91 11.13 -10.05 28.41
CA ALA A 91 12.06 -9.50 27.42
C ALA A 91 13.43 -9.16 28.03
N ARG A 92 13.46 -8.62 29.26
CA ARG A 92 14.72 -8.35 29.98
C ARG A 92 15.47 -9.65 30.27
N ALA A 93 14.77 -10.70 30.70
CA ALA A 93 15.36 -12.01 30.97
C ALA A 93 15.91 -12.67 29.70
N ILE A 94 15.10 -12.74 28.64
CA ILE A 94 15.39 -13.41 27.37
C ILE A 94 16.51 -12.71 26.60
N PHE A 95 16.47 -11.38 26.55
CA PHE A 95 17.37 -10.60 25.70
C PHE A 95 18.54 -9.96 26.46
N GLY A 96 18.57 -10.06 27.79
CA GLY A 96 19.62 -9.48 28.63
C GLY A 96 19.65 -7.95 28.56
N ILE A 97 18.52 -7.31 28.28
CA ILE A 97 18.41 -5.86 28.07
C ILE A 97 17.98 -5.22 29.40
N ALA A 98 18.92 -4.97 30.31
CA ALA A 98 18.61 -4.30 31.57
C ALA A 98 18.58 -2.77 31.38
N GLY A 99 17.47 -2.13 31.76
CA GLY A 99 17.40 -0.67 31.93
C GLY A 99 17.32 0.17 30.65
N VAL A 100 17.02 -0.42 29.49
CA VAL A 100 16.83 0.33 28.22
C VAL A 100 15.35 0.40 27.88
N VAL A 101 14.85 1.62 27.69
CA VAL A 101 13.48 1.91 27.26
C VAL A 101 13.55 2.71 25.96
N ASN A 102 12.89 2.24 24.91
CA ASN A 102 12.86 2.93 23.62
C ASN A 102 11.72 3.95 23.54
N PHE A 103 10.59 3.67 24.20
CA PHE A 103 9.38 4.50 24.15
C PHE A 103 8.70 4.53 25.52
N TYR A 104 8.17 5.70 25.87
CA TYR A 104 7.23 5.86 26.98
C TYR A 104 5.85 6.12 26.40
N LEU A 105 4.85 5.36 26.85
CA LEU A 105 3.46 5.58 26.46
C LEU A 105 2.79 6.42 27.56
N LEU A 106 2.27 7.58 27.18
CA LEU A 106 1.53 8.46 28.06
C LEU A 106 0.05 8.41 27.70
N ALA A 107 -0.81 8.20 28.70
CA ALA A 107 -2.25 8.31 28.57
C ALA A 107 -2.71 9.60 29.26
N THR A 108 -3.46 10.43 28.55
CA THR A 108 -4.05 11.64 29.12
C THR A 108 -5.41 11.35 29.73
N VAL A 109 -5.77 12.09 30.77
CA VAL A 109 -7.15 12.11 31.28
C VAL A 109 -8.04 12.96 30.37
N PRO A 110 -9.36 12.69 30.30
CA PRO A 110 -10.27 13.51 29.52
C PRO A 110 -10.18 14.99 29.89
N GLY A 111 -10.04 15.87 28.88
CA GLY A 111 -9.92 17.32 29.07
C GLY A 111 -8.52 17.83 29.42
N ALA A 112 -7.49 16.98 29.41
CA ALA A 112 -6.11 17.42 29.58
C ALA A 112 -5.64 18.30 28.40
N ASP A 113 -4.82 19.31 28.71
CA ASP A 113 -4.14 20.14 27.74
C ASP A 113 -2.93 19.39 27.17
N VAL A 114 -3.10 18.78 25.98
CA VAL A 114 -2.11 17.88 25.37
C VAL A 114 -0.74 18.57 25.15
N PRO A 115 -0.65 19.78 24.55
CA PRO A 115 0.61 20.53 24.45
C PRO A 115 1.33 20.75 25.79
N ALA A 116 0.58 21.02 26.86
CA ALA A 116 1.17 21.17 28.20
C ALA A 116 1.72 19.84 28.73
N VAL A 117 1.03 18.73 28.48
CA VAL A 117 1.51 17.38 28.85
C VAL A 117 2.78 17.03 28.08
N GLU A 118 2.87 17.32 26.79
CA GLU A 118 4.07 17.06 25.98
C GLU A 118 5.28 17.84 26.49
N THR A 119 5.07 19.12 26.78
CA THR A 119 6.11 19.98 27.36
C THR A 119 6.59 19.42 28.71
N ALA A 120 5.65 19.04 29.57
CA ALA A 120 5.97 18.46 30.89
C ALA A 120 6.69 17.11 30.77
N ALA A 121 6.27 16.25 29.84
CA ALA A 121 6.88 14.94 29.60
C ALA A 121 8.32 15.07 29.08
N THR A 122 8.54 15.96 28.12
CA THR A 122 9.87 16.26 27.56
C THR A 122 10.82 16.82 28.61
N GLN A 123 10.32 17.66 29.53
CA GLN A 123 11.11 18.18 30.66
C GLN A 123 11.40 17.11 31.72
N ALA A 124 10.44 16.22 31.99
CA ALA A 124 10.57 15.18 33.00
C ALA A 124 11.58 14.09 32.61
N ILE A 125 11.75 13.81 31.31
CA ILE A 125 12.67 12.77 30.82
C ILE A 125 13.66 13.40 29.83
N PRO A 126 14.83 13.86 30.32
CA PRO A 126 15.85 14.48 29.46
C PRO A 126 16.29 13.54 28.33
N ARG A 127 16.56 14.10 27.15
CA ARG A 127 16.93 13.38 25.91
C ARG A 127 15.80 12.53 25.31
N THR A 128 14.55 12.88 25.58
CA THR A 128 13.39 12.31 24.88
C THR A 128 12.60 13.42 24.19
N GLU A 129 11.77 13.03 23.24
CA GLU A 129 10.79 13.91 22.61
C GLU A 129 9.41 13.30 22.85
N ALA A 130 8.49 14.10 23.37
CA ALA A 130 7.08 13.73 23.43
C ALA A 130 6.41 14.14 22.12
N HIS A 131 5.66 13.21 21.53
CA HIS A 131 4.86 13.43 20.34
C HIS A 131 3.46 12.91 20.61
N THR A 132 2.44 13.60 20.12
CA THR A 132 1.07 13.08 20.14
C THR A 132 0.99 11.81 19.30
N SER A 133 -0.04 10.98 19.55
CA SER A 133 -0.26 9.79 18.72
C SER A 133 -0.51 10.15 17.25
N GLU A 134 -1.11 11.32 16.98
CA GLU A 134 -1.36 11.81 15.62
C GLU A 134 -0.07 12.25 14.94
N GLU A 135 0.77 13.03 15.60
CA GLU A 135 2.06 13.46 15.05
C GLU A 135 3.01 12.29 14.85
N PHE A 136 3.07 11.35 15.80
CA PHE A 136 3.91 10.17 15.67
C PHE A 136 3.44 9.28 14.50
N ALA A 137 2.12 9.07 14.37
CA ALA A 137 1.56 8.37 13.21
C ALA A 137 1.85 9.12 11.90
N GLY A 138 1.75 10.45 11.92
CA GLY A 138 2.08 11.33 10.79
C GLY A 138 3.55 11.23 10.38
N GLN A 139 4.49 11.21 11.33
CA GLN A 139 5.92 11.06 11.05
C GLN A 139 6.26 9.69 10.44
N ILE A 140 5.61 8.63 10.91
CA ILE A 140 5.74 7.30 10.31
C ILE A 140 5.17 7.30 8.89
N ALA A 141 3.99 7.89 8.68
CA ALA A 141 3.38 8.01 7.36
C ALA A 141 4.27 8.81 6.41
N ASP A 142 4.79 9.95 6.85
CA ASP A 142 5.75 10.81 6.13
C ASP A 142 7.01 10.05 5.73
N SER A 143 7.52 9.18 6.62
CA SER A 143 8.71 8.38 6.33
C SER A 143 8.46 7.38 5.20
N VAL A 144 7.27 6.77 5.16
CA VAL A 144 6.85 5.89 4.06
C VAL A 144 6.61 6.70 2.78
N GLU A 145 5.94 7.84 2.89
CA GLU A 145 5.60 8.72 1.77
C GLU A 145 6.83 9.34 1.11
N LYS A 146 7.84 9.73 1.88
CA LYS A 146 9.08 10.33 1.34
C LYS A 146 10.13 9.29 0.96
N GLY A 147 10.07 8.09 1.54
CA GLY A 147 11.03 7.02 1.27
C GLY A 147 10.63 6.13 0.10
N PHE A 148 9.47 5.47 0.19
CA PHE A 148 9.09 4.39 -0.73
C PHE A 148 8.19 4.87 -1.87
N LEU A 149 7.20 5.72 -1.58
CA LEU A 149 6.23 6.18 -2.59
C LEU A 149 6.83 6.95 -3.78
N PRO A 150 7.96 7.69 -3.69
CA PRO A 150 8.51 8.36 -4.86
C PRO A 150 9.04 7.38 -5.91
N VAL A 151 9.62 6.26 -5.49
CA VAL A 151 10.10 5.20 -6.38
C VAL A 151 8.92 4.59 -7.15
N VAL A 152 7.85 4.25 -6.42
CA VAL A 152 6.61 3.75 -7.02
C VAL A 152 6.00 4.78 -7.97
N SER A 153 5.98 6.06 -7.59
CA SER A 153 5.44 7.14 -8.42
C SER A 153 6.18 7.29 -9.74
N VAL A 154 7.51 7.14 -9.75
CA VAL A 154 8.30 7.13 -10.98
C VAL A 154 7.93 5.95 -11.88
N LEU A 155 7.76 4.75 -11.32
CA LEU A 155 7.34 3.58 -12.08
C LEU A 155 5.93 3.74 -12.67
N VAL A 156 4.99 4.29 -11.89
CA VAL A 156 3.64 4.62 -12.37
C VAL A 156 3.71 5.67 -13.48
N GLY A 157 4.50 6.73 -13.29
CA GLY A 157 4.71 7.77 -14.30
C GLY A 157 5.28 7.21 -15.60
N LEU A 158 6.27 6.31 -15.52
CA LEU A 158 6.80 5.61 -16.69
C LEU A 158 5.73 4.75 -17.37
N GLY A 159 4.91 4.05 -16.59
CA GLY A 159 3.78 3.28 -17.11
C GLY A 159 2.77 4.15 -17.87
N ILE A 160 2.47 5.34 -17.37
CA ILE A 160 1.60 6.31 -18.06
C ILE A 160 2.23 6.77 -19.38
N VAL A 161 3.52 7.11 -19.39
CA VAL A 161 4.23 7.55 -20.60
C VAL A 161 4.26 6.44 -21.65
N VAL A 162 4.67 5.23 -21.26
CA VAL A 162 4.75 4.08 -22.17
C VAL A 162 3.36 3.67 -22.66
N GLY A 163 2.37 3.56 -21.75
CA GLY A 163 0.99 3.21 -22.11
C GLY A 163 0.36 4.24 -23.04
N GLY A 164 0.56 5.53 -22.78
CA GLY A 164 0.12 6.62 -23.65
C GLY A 164 0.79 6.58 -25.02
N ALA A 165 2.10 6.31 -25.08
CA ALA A 165 2.83 6.17 -26.34
C ALA A 165 2.32 4.98 -27.16
N VAL A 166 2.06 3.84 -26.53
CA VAL A 166 1.50 2.65 -27.19
C VAL A 166 0.12 2.95 -27.76
N ILE A 167 -0.80 3.53 -26.96
CA ILE A 167 -2.14 3.90 -27.45
C ILE A 167 -2.05 4.90 -28.59
N GLY A 168 -1.22 5.94 -28.45
CA GLY A 168 -1.04 6.96 -29.48
C GLY A 168 -0.51 6.36 -30.79
N LEU A 169 0.49 5.48 -30.72
CA LEU A 169 1.06 4.81 -31.87
C LEU A 169 0.05 3.86 -32.53
N THR A 170 -0.67 3.04 -31.76
CA THR A 170 -1.67 2.11 -32.30
C THR A 170 -2.80 2.86 -33.00
N THR A 171 -3.34 3.91 -32.36
CA THR A 171 -4.39 4.73 -32.96
C THR A 171 -3.87 5.48 -34.20
N TYR A 172 -2.61 5.92 -34.19
CA TYR A 172 -1.98 6.54 -35.36
C TYR A 172 -1.88 5.59 -36.55
N THR A 173 -1.37 4.38 -36.33
CA THR A 173 -1.27 3.36 -37.38
C THR A 173 -2.66 3.02 -37.92
N ALA A 174 -3.64 2.78 -37.04
CA ALA A 174 -5.03 2.52 -37.44
C ALA A 174 -5.66 3.68 -38.24
N THR A 175 -5.28 4.93 -37.92
CA THR A 175 -5.75 6.12 -38.64
C THR A 175 -5.18 6.19 -40.05
N ILE A 176 -3.89 5.86 -40.23
CA ILE A 176 -3.23 5.86 -41.54
C ILE A 176 -3.76 4.75 -42.43
N GLU A 177 -3.92 3.54 -41.88
CA GLU A 177 -4.46 2.40 -42.64
C GLU A 177 -5.87 2.70 -43.19
N LYS A 178 -6.68 3.44 -42.41
CA LYS A 178 -8.04 3.87 -42.81
C LYS A 178 -8.10 5.27 -43.43
N ALA A 179 -6.97 5.86 -43.83
CA ALA A 179 -6.95 7.22 -44.35
C ALA A 179 -7.82 7.40 -45.61
N ARG A 180 -7.86 6.38 -46.48
CA ARG A 180 -8.71 6.38 -47.68
C ARG A 180 -10.20 6.44 -47.33
N ASP A 181 -10.63 5.64 -46.35
CA ASP A 181 -12.02 5.62 -45.88
C ASP A 181 -12.42 6.99 -45.32
N TYR A 182 -11.55 7.61 -44.51
CA TYR A 182 -11.79 8.96 -44.00
C TYR A 182 -11.84 10.02 -45.12
N GLY A 183 -11.04 9.85 -46.19
CA GLY A 183 -11.10 10.68 -47.39
C GLY A 183 -12.44 10.57 -48.12
N VAL A 184 -12.99 9.35 -48.25
CA VAL A 184 -14.32 9.11 -48.83
C VAL A 184 -15.40 9.79 -47.98
N LEU A 185 -15.35 9.62 -46.66
CA LEU A 185 -16.28 10.27 -45.74
C LEU A 185 -16.22 11.81 -45.85
N LYS A 186 -15.03 12.41 -45.93
CA LYS A 186 -14.90 13.86 -46.18
C LYS A 186 -15.49 14.26 -47.53
N ALA A 187 -15.26 13.47 -48.59
CA ALA A 187 -15.81 13.75 -49.91
C ALA A 187 -17.35 13.69 -49.94
N LEU A 188 -17.95 12.85 -49.10
CA LEU A 188 -19.40 12.79 -48.88
C LEU A 188 -19.93 13.91 -47.96
N GLY A 189 -19.07 14.80 -47.47
CA GLY A 189 -19.44 15.95 -46.64
C GLY A 189 -19.34 15.75 -45.13
N ALA A 190 -18.70 14.67 -44.66
CA ALA A 190 -18.48 14.47 -43.22
C ALA A 190 -17.59 15.59 -42.64
N SER A 191 -18.02 16.17 -41.52
CA SER A 191 -17.26 17.22 -40.83
C SER A 191 -16.00 16.65 -40.14
N GLY A 192 -14.97 17.48 -39.97
CA GLY A 192 -13.76 17.07 -39.23
C GLY A 192 -14.06 16.62 -37.80
N ILE A 193 -15.07 17.23 -37.16
CA ILE A 193 -15.54 16.85 -35.82
C ILE A 193 -16.08 15.41 -35.79
N TYR A 194 -16.78 14.98 -36.84
CA TYR A 194 -17.27 13.61 -36.93
C TYR A 194 -16.11 12.61 -36.97
N LEU A 195 -15.06 12.90 -37.76
CA LEU A 195 -13.87 12.06 -37.83
C LEU A 195 -13.08 12.03 -36.52
N TYR A 196 -12.98 13.17 -35.82
CA TYR A 196 -12.36 13.21 -34.50
C TYR A 196 -13.09 12.34 -33.48
N ARG A 197 -14.44 12.36 -33.50
CA ARG A 197 -15.25 11.52 -32.61
C ARG A 197 -14.97 10.04 -32.84
N ILE A 198 -14.76 9.61 -34.09
CA ILE A 198 -14.42 8.22 -34.39
C ILE A 198 -13.10 7.83 -33.72
N VAL A 199 -12.05 8.63 -33.88
CA VAL A 199 -10.72 8.32 -33.33
C VAL A 199 -10.68 8.40 -31.80
N ILE A 200 -11.35 9.39 -31.22
CA ILE A 200 -11.48 9.50 -29.76
C ILE A 200 -12.24 8.31 -29.21
N THR A 201 -13.33 7.89 -29.86
CA THR A 201 -14.11 6.71 -29.43
C THR A 201 -13.27 5.43 -29.52
N GLN A 202 -12.49 5.25 -30.58
CA GLN A 202 -11.56 4.11 -30.68
C GLN A 202 -10.54 4.11 -29.54
N SER A 203 -9.94 5.26 -29.26
CA SER A 203 -8.95 5.40 -28.18
C SER A 203 -9.58 5.16 -26.81
N LEU A 204 -10.81 5.65 -26.58
CA LEU A 204 -11.56 5.40 -25.36
C LEU A 204 -11.91 3.93 -25.18
N ILE A 205 -12.32 3.23 -26.24
CA ILE A 205 -12.60 1.78 -26.18
C ILE A 205 -11.35 1.03 -25.75
N VAL A 206 -10.19 1.34 -26.33
CA VAL A 206 -8.90 0.73 -25.95
C VAL A 206 -8.55 1.07 -24.50
N GLY A 207 -8.74 2.32 -24.06
CA GLY A 207 -8.52 2.76 -22.68
C GLY A 207 -9.40 2.06 -21.66
N VAL A 208 -10.71 1.91 -21.96
CA VAL A 208 -11.66 1.19 -21.11
C VAL A 208 -11.29 -0.28 -21.04
N ALA A 209 -11.06 -0.94 -22.18
CA ALA A 209 -10.69 -2.35 -22.19
C ALA A 209 -9.37 -2.60 -21.45
N GLY A 210 -8.35 -1.78 -21.71
CA GLY A 210 -7.05 -1.88 -21.05
C GLY A 210 -7.12 -1.64 -19.54
N SER A 211 -7.87 -0.64 -19.10
CA SER A 211 -8.04 -0.36 -17.66
C SER A 211 -8.81 -1.46 -16.93
N LEU A 212 -9.86 -2.01 -17.53
CA LEU A 212 -10.59 -3.16 -16.97
C LEU A 212 -9.70 -4.40 -16.86
N LEU A 213 -8.94 -4.72 -17.91
CA LEU A 213 -7.99 -5.85 -17.88
C LEU A 213 -6.88 -5.61 -16.86
N GLY A 214 -6.37 -4.39 -16.76
CA GLY A 214 -5.38 -3.99 -15.76
C GLY A 214 -5.89 -4.13 -14.32
N MET A 215 -7.14 -3.74 -14.05
CA MET A 215 -7.75 -3.93 -12.74
C MET A 215 -7.92 -5.41 -12.38
N ILE A 216 -8.34 -6.23 -13.35
CA ILE A 216 -8.47 -7.68 -13.15
C ILE A 216 -7.09 -8.29 -12.86
N ALA A 217 -6.07 -7.93 -13.65
CA ALA A 217 -4.70 -8.40 -13.43
C ALA A 217 -4.16 -7.95 -12.06
N SER A 218 -4.44 -6.71 -11.65
CA SER A 218 -4.08 -6.18 -10.33
C SER A 218 -4.76 -6.95 -9.20
N ALA A 219 -6.06 -7.25 -9.32
CA ALA A 219 -6.78 -8.05 -8.33
C ALA A 219 -6.22 -9.49 -8.22
N ILE A 220 -5.88 -10.11 -9.35
CA ILE A 220 -5.23 -11.44 -9.37
C ILE A 220 -3.85 -11.36 -8.70
N ALA A 221 -3.04 -10.35 -9.04
CA ALA A 221 -1.73 -10.14 -8.47
C ALA A 221 -1.81 -9.90 -6.95
N ALA A 222 -2.75 -9.07 -6.48
CA ALA A 222 -2.98 -8.83 -5.06
C ALA A 222 -3.38 -10.11 -4.32
N ASN A 223 -4.24 -10.94 -4.90
CA ASN A 223 -4.60 -12.23 -4.31
C ASN A 223 -3.39 -13.18 -4.22
N LEU A 224 -2.57 -13.21 -5.27
CA LEU A 224 -1.37 -14.04 -5.31
C LEU A 224 -0.33 -13.58 -4.29
N ILE A 225 -0.10 -12.26 -4.18
CA ILE A 225 0.79 -11.66 -3.20
C ILE A 225 0.29 -11.99 -1.80
N LYS A 226 -0.99 -11.79 -1.50
CA LYS A 226 -1.58 -12.12 -0.18
C LYS A 226 -1.39 -13.59 0.21
N ARG A 227 -1.41 -14.52 -0.75
CA ARG A 227 -1.16 -15.96 -0.50
C ARG A 227 0.31 -16.30 -0.29
N ARG A 228 1.22 -15.55 -0.90
CA ARG A 228 2.67 -15.85 -0.91
C ARG A 228 3.45 -15.04 0.12
N ILE A 229 2.97 -13.86 0.45
CA ILE A 229 3.54 -12.88 1.36
C ILE A 229 2.38 -12.32 2.19
N PRO A 230 1.86 -13.08 3.17
CA PRO A 230 0.66 -12.69 3.92
C PRO A 230 0.87 -11.41 4.73
N GLU A 231 2.13 -11.10 5.06
CA GLU A 231 2.59 -9.85 5.68
C GLU A 231 2.23 -8.61 4.86
N PHE A 232 2.19 -8.73 3.53
CA PHE A 232 1.92 -7.60 2.66
C PHE A 232 0.42 -7.31 2.60
N LEU A 233 -0.03 -6.43 3.50
CA LEU A 233 -1.39 -5.89 3.53
C LEU A 233 -1.69 -5.13 2.24
N THR A 234 -2.32 -5.81 1.28
CA THR A 234 -2.76 -5.24 0.02
C THR A 234 -4.23 -4.85 0.15
N ASP A 235 -4.51 -3.56 0.34
CA ASP A 235 -5.89 -3.04 0.38
C ASP A 235 -6.25 -2.44 -0.99
N LEU A 236 -7.17 -3.08 -1.70
CA LEU A 236 -7.67 -2.62 -2.98
C LEU A 236 -8.95 -1.82 -2.74
N ARG A 237 -8.81 -0.49 -2.70
CA ARG A 237 -9.94 0.41 -2.48
C ARG A 237 -10.61 0.73 -3.81
N TRP A 238 -11.95 0.70 -3.81
CA TRP A 238 -12.75 1.09 -4.98
C TRP A 238 -12.53 2.54 -5.40
N THR A 239 -12.17 3.41 -4.46
CA THR A 239 -11.79 4.81 -4.74
C THR A 239 -10.55 4.88 -5.63
N ASP A 240 -9.53 4.08 -5.33
CA ASP A 240 -8.25 4.10 -6.03
C ASP A 240 -8.41 3.51 -7.43
N ALA A 241 -9.19 2.42 -7.54
CA ALA A 241 -9.59 1.86 -8.83
C ALA A 241 -10.33 2.89 -9.70
N GLY A 242 -11.21 3.70 -9.11
CA GLY A 242 -11.91 4.79 -9.79
C GLY A 242 -10.94 5.85 -10.33
N TRP A 243 -9.96 6.27 -9.53
CA TRP A 243 -8.93 7.23 -9.97
C TRP A 243 -8.05 6.67 -11.09
N VAL A 244 -7.64 5.41 -11.00
CA VAL A 244 -6.88 4.74 -12.06
C VAL A 244 -7.68 4.65 -13.35
N PHE A 245 -8.98 4.32 -13.25
CA PHE A 245 -9.88 4.30 -14.42
C PHE A 245 -9.96 5.66 -15.10
N LEU A 246 -10.24 6.72 -14.32
CA LEU A 246 -10.31 8.09 -14.83
C LEU A 246 -8.98 8.53 -15.44
N GLY A 247 -7.87 8.20 -14.80
CA GLY A 247 -6.53 8.46 -15.31
C GLY A 247 -6.27 7.78 -16.66
N ALA A 248 -6.67 6.51 -16.80
CA ALA A 248 -6.54 5.77 -18.06
C ALA A 248 -7.40 6.37 -19.19
N LEU A 249 -8.62 6.84 -18.88
CA LEU A 249 -9.47 7.53 -19.85
C LEU A 249 -8.85 8.85 -20.30
N ALA A 250 -8.40 9.67 -19.35
CA ALA A 250 -7.73 10.94 -19.64
C ALA A 250 -6.49 10.71 -20.50
N MET A 251 -5.67 9.71 -20.15
CA MET A 251 -4.48 9.32 -20.91
C MET A 251 -4.85 8.88 -22.34
N SER A 252 -5.93 8.12 -22.52
CA SER A 252 -6.37 7.66 -23.84
C SER A 252 -6.82 8.81 -24.74
N VAL A 253 -7.51 9.80 -24.17
CA VAL A 253 -7.89 11.03 -24.89
C VAL A 253 -6.65 11.84 -25.26
N LEU A 254 -5.73 12.04 -24.32
CA LEU A 254 -4.48 12.77 -24.56
C LEU A 254 -3.62 12.10 -25.64
N ALA A 255 -3.48 10.77 -25.59
CA ALA A 255 -2.74 9.99 -26.58
C ALA A 255 -3.36 10.10 -27.99
N SER A 256 -4.68 10.24 -28.08
CA SER A 256 -5.40 10.39 -29.35
C SER A 256 -5.18 11.76 -30.03
N TYR A 257 -4.59 12.74 -29.34
CA TYR A 257 -4.41 14.10 -29.87
C TYR A 257 -3.54 14.15 -31.15
N VAL A 258 -2.45 13.39 -31.17
CA VAL A 258 -1.52 13.32 -32.31
C VAL A 258 -2.20 12.75 -33.57
N PRO A 259 -2.85 11.56 -33.53
CA PRO A 259 -3.56 11.04 -34.70
C PRO A 259 -4.75 11.90 -35.14
N VAL A 260 -5.46 12.51 -34.19
CA VAL A 260 -6.56 13.46 -34.48
C VAL A 260 -6.07 14.63 -35.34
N ARG A 261 -4.92 15.23 -35.02
CA ARG A 261 -4.33 16.29 -35.87
C ARG A 261 -3.99 15.80 -37.28
N ARG A 262 -3.58 14.54 -37.43
CA ARG A 262 -3.22 13.96 -38.74
C ARG A 262 -4.43 13.81 -39.66
N ILE A 263 -5.63 13.54 -39.13
CA ILE A 263 -6.86 13.43 -39.92
C ILE A 263 -7.14 14.70 -40.74
N ASN A 264 -6.79 15.88 -40.22
CA ASN A 264 -6.99 17.12 -40.96
C ASN A 264 -6.18 17.20 -42.24
N SER A 265 -4.99 16.59 -42.24
CA SER A 265 -4.10 16.56 -43.41
C SER A 265 -4.52 15.54 -44.49
N ILE A 266 -5.56 14.75 -44.25
CA ILE A 266 -6.10 13.82 -45.26
C ILE A 266 -6.91 14.63 -46.29
N ASP A 267 -6.38 14.69 -47.52
CA ASP A 267 -6.99 15.38 -48.67
C ASP A 267 -8.06 14.49 -49.34
N PRO A 268 -9.31 14.95 -49.47
CA PRO A 268 -10.37 14.22 -50.17
C PRO A 268 -9.99 13.82 -51.61
N ALA A 269 -9.14 14.62 -52.28
CA ALA A 269 -8.71 14.36 -53.65
C ALA A 269 -7.87 13.08 -53.79
N MET A 270 -7.31 12.54 -52.70
CA MET A 270 -6.55 11.29 -52.72
C MET A 270 -7.38 10.08 -53.16
N VAL A 271 -8.71 10.13 -53.01
CA VAL A 271 -9.62 9.05 -53.37
C VAL A 271 -9.77 8.92 -54.90
N PHE A 272 -9.58 10.02 -55.63
CA PHE A 272 -9.77 10.11 -57.08
C PHE A 272 -8.48 9.95 -57.91
N ARG A 273 -7.33 9.77 -57.24
CA ARG A 273 -6.00 9.62 -57.88
C ARG A 273 -5.60 8.16 -58.17
N ALA A 274 -6.58 7.26 -58.33
CA ALA A 274 -6.35 5.86 -58.66
C ALA A 274 -6.45 5.62 -60.17
#